data_AF-A0A0W0S3G8-F1
#
_entry.id   AF-A0A0W0S3G8-F1
#
_cell.length_a   1.000
_cell.length_b   1.000
_cell.length_c   1.000
_cell.angle_alpha   90.00
_cell.angle_beta   90.00
_cell.angle_gamma   90.00
#
_symmetry.space_group_name_H-M   'P 1'
#
loop_
_entity.id
_entity.type
_entity.pdbx_description
1 polymer ?
#
loop_
_entity_poly.entity_id
_entity_poly.type
_entity_poly.pdbx_seq_one_letter_code
_entity_poly.pdbx_strand_id
1 'polypeptide(L)'
;MSAQELLNNLRQLVESYDWSKEVRLNWLREFARTLVFFKSPEYALEFDKLSKDEFLMPKGIIAITRLLNGRYETEAKIAGIKKILKERGYEGEIEGGSCIRTHNTHIVYGLMAKMIAGYERGEECYAPVLF
;
A
#
# COMPACT_ATOMS: atom_id res chain seq x y z
N MET A 1 12.45 13.19 14.92
CA MET A 1 12.45 12.55 13.59
C MET A 1 12.13 13.58 12.53
N SER A 2 12.92 13.68 11.46
CA SER A 2 12.65 14.58 10.33
C SER A 2 11.60 13.98 9.36
N ALA A 3 10.94 14.83 8.57
CA ALA A 3 9.97 14.38 7.55
C ALA A 3 10.60 13.41 6.53
N GLN A 4 11.87 13.64 6.19
CA GLN A 4 12.62 12.79 5.27
C GLN A 4 12.97 11.43 5.89
N GLU A 5 13.34 11.40 7.18
CA GLU A 5 13.53 10.15 7.93
C GLU A 5 12.25 9.32 7.98
N LEU A 6 11.10 9.96 8.24
CA LEU A 6 9.81 9.27 8.21
C LEU A 6 9.56 8.62 6.85
N LEU A 7 9.71 9.37 5.75
CA LEU A 7 9.51 8.82 4.40
C LEU A 7 10.47 7.67 4.07
N ASN A 8 11.72 7.75 4.54
CA ASN A 8 12.69 6.66 4.39
C ASN A 8 12.28 5.41 5.18
N ASN A 9 11.83 5.58 6.43
CA ASN A 9 11.35 4.46 7.24
C ASN A 9 10.10 3.83 6.65
N LEU A 10 9.16 4.64 6.14
CA LEU A 10 7.97 4.16 5.43
C LEU A 10 8.35 3.39 4.15
N ARG A 11 9.33 3.89 3.40
CA ARG A 11 9.87 3.21 2.22
C ARG A 11 10.48 1.86 2.58
N GLN A 12 11.35 1.82 3.58
CA GLN A 12 11.99 0.59 4.03
C GLN A 12 10.96 -0.44 4.50
N LEU A 13 9.94 -0.01 5.24
CA LEU A 13 8.84 -0.86 5.68
C LEU A 13 8.03 -1.43 4.51
N VAL A 14 7.81 -0.64 3.44
CA VAL A 14 7.11 -1.15 2.26
C VAL A 14 8.00 -2.10 1.45
N GLU A 15 9.29 -1.80 1.32
CA GLU A 15 10.23 -2.61 0.52
C GLU A 15 10.60 -3.95 1.19
N SER A 16 10.42 -4.09 2.50
CA SER A 16 10.75 -5.32 3.24
C SER A 16 9.77 -6.48 3.02
N TYR A 17 8.65 -6.26 2.33
CA TYR A 17 7.60 -7.27 2.13
C TYR A 17 7.49 -7.72 0.66
N ASP A 18 7.27 -9.02 0.48
CA ASP A 18 6.87 -9.60 -0.79
C ASP A 18 5.35 -9.47 -1.00
N TRP A 19 4.94 -8.33 -1.57
CA TRP A 19 3.53 -7.98 -1.75
C TRP A 19 2.74 -8.89 -2.69
N SER A 20 3.41 -9.68 -3.52
CA SER A 20 2.76 -10.60 -4.46
C SER A 20 1.95 -11.67 -3.72
N LYS A 21 2.38 -12.02 -2.51
CA LYS A 21 1.70 -12.99 -1.61
C LYS A 21 0.54 -12.39 -0.84
N GLU A 22 0.47 -11.06 -0.79
CA GLU A 22 -0.51 -10.32 0.02
C GLU A 22 -1.73 -9.86 -0.81
N VAL A 23 -1.77 -10.23 -2.09
CA VAL A 23 -2.91 -9.99 -2.98
C VAL A 23 -3.97 -11.08 -2.78
N ARG A 24 -4.89 -10.87 -1.83
CA ARG A 24 -6.05 -11.77 -1.68
C ARG A 24 -6.88 -11.82 -2.95
N LEU A 25 -7.42 -13.01 -3.23
CA LEU A 25 -8.28 -13.30 -4.37
C LEU A 25 -7.60 -13.05 -5.73
N ASN A 26 -6.28 -13.21 -5.83
CA ASN A 26 -5.57 -13.07 -7.10
C ASN A 26 -6.13 -14.01 -8.18
N TRP A 27 -6.53 -15.22 -7.78
CA TRP A 27 -7.22 -16.19 -8.65
C TRP A 27 -8.50 -15.62 -9.29
N LEU A 28 -9.27 -14.78 -8.57
CA LEU A 28 -10.49 -14.16 -9.09
C LEU A 28 -10.15 -13.10 -10.15
N ARG A 29 -9.02 -12.42 -9.99
CA ARG A 29 -8.49 -11.48 -10.98
C ARG A 29 -7.98 -12.21 -12.22
N GLU A 30 -7.34 -13.37 -12.06
CA GLU A 30 -6.90 -14.21 -13.18
C GLU A 30 -8.10 -14.75 -13.96
N PHE A 31 -9.16 -15.15 -13.24
CA PHE A 31 -10.43 -15.53 -13.85
C PHE A 31 -11.05 -14.38 -14.65
N ALA A 32 -11.09 -13.17 -14.10
CA ALA A 32 -11.58 -11.98 -14.81
C ALA A 32 -10.76 -11.69 -16.08
N ARG A 33 -9.43 -11.79 -16.02
CA ARG A 33 -8.56 -11.66 -17.19
C ARG A 33 -8.89 -12.70 -18.25
N THR A 34 -9.05 -13.95 -17.84
CA THR A 34 -9.43 -15.06 -18.73
C THR A 34 -10.77 -14.80 -19.42
N LEU A 35 -11.76 -14.30 -18.68
CA LEU A 35 -13.07 -13.93 -19.24
C LEU A 35 -12.95 -12.83 -20.31
N VAL A 36 -12.15 -11.79 -20.07
CA VAL A 36 -11.92 -10.72 -21.07
C VAL A 36 -11.25 -11.30 -22.32
N PHE A 37 -10.26 -12.16 -22.17
CA PHE A 37 -9.61 -12.85 -23.30
C PHE A 37 -10.62 -13.63 -24.17
N PHE A 38 -11.62 -14.27 -23.57
CA PHE A 38 -12.62 -15.05 -24.33
C PHE A 38 -13.80 -14.23 -24.86
N LYS A 39 -14.22 -13.18 -24.15
CA LYS A 39 -15.42 -12.40 -24.49
C LYS A 39 -15.13 -11.17 -25.34
N SER A 40 -13.92 -10.63 -25.24
CA SER A 40 -13.52 -9.37 -25.88
C SER A 40 -12.03 -9.40 -26.23
N PRO A 41 -11.61 -10.35 -27.09
CA PRO A 41 -10.20 -10.59 -27.40
C PRO A 41 -9.47 -9.34 -27.94
N GLU A 42 -10.19 -8.46 -28.63
CA GLU A 42 -9.67 -7.20 -29.15
C GLU A 42 -9.17 -6.22 -28.07
N TYR A 43 -9.72 -6.29 -26.85
CA TYR A 43 -9.29 -5.49 -25.71
C TYR A 43 -8.38 -6.24 -24.74
N ALA A 44 -8.17 -7.55 -24.94
CA ALA A 44 -7.50 -8.41 -23.97
C ALA A 44 -6.04 -8.00 -23.70
N LEU A 45 -5.32 -7.57 -24.73
CA LEU A 45 -3.93 -7.10 -24.61
C LEU A 45 -3.82 -5.79 -23.83
N GLU A 46 -4.74 -4.86 -24.05
CA GLU A 46 -4.76 -3.58 -23.35
C GLU A 46 -5.19 -3.79 -21.89
N PHE A 47 -6.23 -4.58 -21.66
CA PHE A 47 -6.68 -4.98 -20.33
C PHE A 47 -5.57 -5.67 -19.54
N ASP A 48 -4.82 -6.57 -20.17
CA ASP A 48 -3.70 -7.26 -19.53
C ASP A 48 -2.61 -6.28 -19.09
N LYS A 49 -2.21 -5.36 -19.97
CA LYS A 49 -1.20 -4.33 -19.64
C LYS A 49 -1.65 -3.45 -18.47
N LEU A 50 -2.91 -3.04 -18.46
CA LEU A 50 -3.45 -2.16 -17.41
C LEU A 50 -3.63 -2.88 -16.07
N SER A 51 -3.97 -4.17 -16.11
CA SER A 51 -4.26 -4.96 -14.90
C SER A 51 -3.04 -5.62 -14.28
N LYS A 52 -1.93 -5.81 -15.04
CA LYS A 52 -0.72 -6.52 -14.59
C LYS A 52 -0.18 -6.05 -13.23
N ASP A 53 -0.12 -4.74 -13.02
CA ASP A 53 0.36 -4.17 -11.76
C ASP A 53 -0.55 -4.52 -10.58
N GLU A 54 -1.86 -4.67 -10.82
CA GLU A 54 -2.82 -5.02 -9.78
C GLU A 54 -2.57 -6.43 -9.22
N PHE A 55 -1.98 -7.35 -10.00
CA PHE A 55 -1.67 -8.71 -9.56
C PHE A 55 -0.45 -8.81 -8.65
N LEU A 56 0.43 -7.80 -8.69
CA LEU A 56 1.73 -7.83 -8.02
C LEU A 56 1.68 -7.32 -6.59
N MET A 57 0.72 -6.44 -6.27
CA MET A 57 0.64 -5.82 -4.95
C MET A 57 -0.75 -5.25 -4.64
N PRO A 58 -1.13 -5.12 -3.35
CA PRO A 58 -2.38 -4.49 -2.97
C PRO A 58 -2.49 -3.05 -3.48
N LYS A 59 -3.68 -2.65 -3.98
CA LYS A 59 -3.90 -1.30 -4.56
C LYS A 59 -3.49 -0.14 -3.65
N GLY A 60 -3.66 -0.29 -2.34
CA GLY A 60 -3.21 0.75 -1.40
C GLY A 60 -1.69 0.83 -1.28
N ILE A 61 -0.98 -0.30 -1.34
CA ILE A 61 0.49 -0.31 -1.38
C ILE A 61 0.98 0.32 -2.69
N ILE A 62 0.38 0.00 -3.84
CA ILE A 62 0.70 0.67 -5.13
C ILE A 62 0.61 2.19 -4.99
N ALA A 63 -0.48 2.70 -4.41
CA ALA A 63 -0.69 4.13 -4.26
C ALA A 63 0.34 4.78 -3.31
N ILE A 64 0.69 4.11 -2.21
CA ILE A 64 1.73 4.56 -1.27
C ILE A 64 3.10 4.57 -1.94
N THR A 65 3.48 3.49 -2.63
CA THR A 65 4.75 3.40 -3.36
C THR A 65 4.88 4.49 -4.43
N ARG A 66 3.78 4.81 -5.13
CA ARG A 66 3.75 5.92 -6.10
C ARG A 66 3.99 7.28 -5.44
N LEU A 67 3.46 7.53 -4.25
CA LEU A 67 3.73 8.76 -3.51
C LEU A 67 5.17 8.82 -3.01
N LEU A 68 5.68 7.72 -2.45
CA LEU A 68 7.06 7.63 -1.96
C LEU A 68 8.09 7.90 -3.07
N ASN A 69 7.88 7.33 -4.25
CA ASN A 69 8.75 7.48 -5.43
C ASN A 69 8.46 8.71 -6.28
N GLY A 70 7.31 9.36 -6.10
CA GLY A 70 6.92 10.54 -6.86
C GLY A 70 7.77 11.77 -6.54
N ARG A 71 7.69 12.78 -7.42
CA ARG A 71 8.38 14.08 -7.26
C ARG A 71 7.61 15.09 -6.39
N TYR A 72 6.67 14.62 -5.58
CA TYR A 72 5.88 15.48 -4.70
C TYR A 72 6.73 16.07 -3.56
N GLU A 73 6.32 17.23 -3.06
CA GLU A 73 6.82 17.83 -1.82
C GLU A 73 6.72 16.83 -0.65
N THR A 74 7.68 16.85 0.27
CA THR A 74 7.78 15.90 1.39
C THR A 74 6.51 15.86 2.23
N GLU A 75 5.98 17.03 2.61
CA GLU A 75 4.74 17.13 3.39
C GLU A 75 3.52 16.62 2.60
N ALA A 76 3.48 16.89 1.30
CA ALA A 76 2.40 16.39 0.44
C ALA A 76 2.43 14.86 0.32
N LYS A 77 3.62 14.24 0.33
CA LYS A 77 3.75 12.78 0.39
C LYS A 77 3.17 12.22 1.68
N ILE A 78 3.54 12.79 2.82
CA ILE A 78 3.07 12.35 4.14
C ILE A 78 1.54 12.49 4.23
N ALA A 79 0.99 13.65 3.86
CA ALA A 79 -0.45 13.89 3.85
C ALA A 79 -1.19 12.94 2.89
N GLY A 80 -0.62 12.66 1.72
CA GLY A 80 -1.18 11.71 0.76
C GLY A 80 -1.23 10.27 1.29
N ILE A 81 -0.14 9.81 1.92
CA ILE A 81 -0.06 8.48 2.53
C ILE A 81 -1.07 8.39 3.69
N LYS A 82 -1.12 9.41 4.56
CA LYS A 82 -2.10 9.49 5.65
C LYS A 82 -3.54 9.40 5.14
N LYS A 83 -3.86 10.12 4.06
CA LYS A 83 -5.18 10.08 3.42
C LYS A 83 -5.53 8.66 2.94
N ILE A 84 -4.60 7.99 2.25
CA ILE A 84 -4.78 6.61 1.76
C ILE A 84 -5.07 5.64 2.92
N LEU A 85 -4.34 5.78 4.04
CA LEU A 85 -4.51 4.97 5.24
C LEU A 85 -5.87 5.23 5.91
N LYS A 86 -6.24 6.50 6.06
CA LYS A 86 -7.52 6.91 6.67
C LYS A 86 -8.72 6.41 5.87
N GLU A 87 -8.70 6.53 4.54
CA GLU A 87 -9.74 5.98 3.65
C GLU A 87 -9.91 4.46 3.80
N ARG A 88 -8.89 3.78 4.34
CA ARG A 88 -8.88 2.33 4.56
C ARG A 88 -9.17 1.94 6.00
N GLY A 89 -9.41 2.91 6.87
CA GLY A 89 -9.75 2.74 8.28
C GLY A 89 -8.55 2.72 9.24
N TYR A 90 -7.36 3.16 8.83
CA TYR A 90 -6.19 3.23 9.71
C TYR A 90 -5.87 4.68 10.04
N GLU A 91 -5.90 5.02 11.33
CA GLU A 91 -5.64 6.36 11.83
C GLU A 91 -4.97 6.26 13.22
N GLY A 92 -3.66 6.52 13.26
CA GLY A 92 -2.86 6.36 14.49
C GLY A 92 -2.92 4.94 15.04
N GLU A 93 -3.50 4.78 16.23
CA GLU A 93 -3.64 3.48 16.91
C GLU A 93 -4.85 2.66 16.45
N ILE A 94 -5.72 3.25 15.63
CA ILE A 94 -6.88 2.55 15.09
C ILE A 94 -6.42 1.58 14.01
N GLU A 95 -6.54 0.29 14.29
CA GLU A 95 -6.31 -0.79 13.34
C GLU A 95 -7.60 -1.05 12.55
N GLY A 96 -7.62 -0.69 11.27
CA GLY A 96 -8.79 -0.86 10.43
C GLY A 96 -9.16 -2.34 10.22
N GLY A 97 -10.45 -2.66 10.26
CA GLY A 97 -10.95 -4.00 9.94
C GLY A 97 -11.13 -4.21 8.42
N SER A 98 -10.67 -5.34 7.89
CA SER A 98 -10.96 -5.72 6.49
C SER A 98 -10.86 -7.22 6.28
N CYS A 99 -11.91 -7.81 5.73
CA CYS A 99 -11.92 -9.21 5.28
C CYS A 99 -11.13 -9.43 3.97
N ILE A 100 -10.81 -8.36 3.25
CA ILE A 100 -10.17 -8.40 1.92
C ILE A 100 -8.64 -8.28 2.03
N ARG A 101 -8.12 -7.76 3.14
CA ARG A 101 -6.68 -7.60 3.37
C ARG A 101 -6.11 -8.81 4.13
N THR A 102 -4.88 -9.16 3.83
CA THR A 102 -4.13 -10.14 4.62
C THR A 102 -3.71 -9.56 5.97
N HIS A 103 -3.33 -10.44 6.89
CA HIS A 103 -2.80 -10.03 8.20
C HIS A 103 -1.58 -9.13 8.07
N ASN A 104 -0.64 -9.45 7.18
CA ASN A 104 0.56 -8.62 6.97
C ASN A 104 0.22 -7.23 6.41
N THR A 105 -0.74 -7.14 5.48
CA THR A 105 -1.21 -5.84 4.98
C THR A 105 -1.81 -4.99 6.11
N HIS A 106 -2.55 -5.60 7.03
CA HIS A 106 -3.09 -4.93 8.22
C HIS A 106 -1.97 -4.40 9.12
N ILE A 107 -0.99 -5.24 9.44
CA ILE A 107 0.17 -4.87 10.26
C ILE A 107 0.89 -3.67 9.64
N VAL A 108 1.23 -3.74 8.36
CA VAL A 108 2.00 -2.68 7.69
C VAL A 108 1.20 -1.38 7.62
N TYR A 109 -0.11 -1.43 7.34
CA TYR A 109 -0.95 -0.22 7.38
C TYR A 109 -1.05 0.38 8.78
N GLY A 110 -1.20 -0.44 9.82
CA GLY A 110 -1.19 0.00 11.21
C GLY A 110 0.15 0.62 11.60
N LEU A 111 1.27 0.00 11.25
CA LEU A 111 2.61 0.53 11.51
C LEU A 111 2.84 1.88 10.82
N MET A 112 2.48 1.99 9.54
CA MET A 112 2.59 3.27 8.82
C MET A 112 1.72 4.36 9.46
N ALA A 113 0.49 4.03 9.88
CA ALA A 113 -0.41 4.97 10.55
C ALA A 113 0.16 5.43 11.91
N LYS A 114 0.73 4.52 12.70
CA LYS A 114 1.40 4.81 13.98
C LYS A 114 2.63 5.69 13.78
N MET A 115 3.46 5.40 12.77
CA MET A 115 4.65 6.20 12.44
C MET A 115 4.30 7.63 12.02
N ILE A 116 3.25 7.80 11.22
CA ILE A 116 2.77 9.14 10.82
C ILE A 116 2.18 9.88 12.03
N ALA A 117 1.37 9.21 12.85
CA ALA A 117 0.78 9.85 14.02
C ALA A 117 1.84 10.28 15.05
N GLY A 118 2.84 9.43 15.32
CA GLY A 118 3.92 9.81 16.24
C GLY A 118 4.81 10.93 15.68
N TYR A 119 5.05 10.97 14.36
CA TYR A 119 5.67 12.12 13.71
C TYR A 119 4.90 13.42 13.95
N GLU A 120 3.57 13.41 13.78
CA GLU A 120 2.71 14.57 14.02
C GLU A 120 2.68 15.01 15.49
N ARG A 121 2.86 14.06 16.43
CA ARG A 121 2.94 14.34 17.87
C ARG A 121 4.34 14.77 18.33
N GLY A 122 5.36 14.72 17.47
CA GLY A 122 6.75 15.00 17.83
C GLY A 122 7.41 13.89 18.66
N GLU A 123 6.85 12.68 18.66
CA GLU A 123 7.37 11.51 19.36
C GLU A 123 8.46 10.80 18.50
N GLU A 124 9.47 10.22 19.15
CA GLU A 124 10.38 9.29 18.46
C GLU A 124 9.63 7.99 18.14
N CYS A 125 9.21 7.82 16.89
CA CYS A 125 8.52 6.60 16.46
C CYS A 125 9.47 5.39 16.47
N TYR A 126 9.06 4.35 17.18
CA TYR A 126 9.69 3.03 17.16
C TYR A 126 9.51 2.39 15.77
N ALA A 127 10.61 2.23 15.02
CA ALA A 127 10.62 1.37 13.84
C ALA A 127 10.83 -0.07 14.33
N PRO A 128 9.84 -0.98 14.23
CA PRO A 128 10.09 -2.37 14.54
C PRO A 128 11.11 -2.91 13.55
N VAL A 129 12.22 -3.43 14.07
CA VAL A 129 13.16 -4.23 13.30
C VAL A 129 12.41 -5.48 12.86
N LEU A 130 12.08 -5.55 11.57
CA LEU A 130 11.49 -6.75 10.96
C LEU A 130 12.63 -7.75 10.75
N PHE A 131 12.61 -8.84 11.53
CA PHE A 131 13.46 -10.03 11.36
C PHE A 131 12.93 -10.92 10.24
#